data_AF-A0A6M3KDQ5-F1
#
_entry.id   AF-A0A6M3KDQ5-F1
#
_cell.length_a   1.000
_cell.length_b   1.000
_cell.length_c   1.000
_cell.angle_alpha   90.00
_cell.angle_beta   90.00
_cell.angle_gamma   90.00
#
_symmetry.space_group_name_H-M   'P 1'
#
loop_
_entity.id
_entity.type
_entity.pdbx_description
1 polymer ?
#
loop_
_entity_poly.entity_id
_entity_poly.type
_entity_poly.pdbx_seq_one_letter_code
_entity_poly.pdbx_strand_id
1 'polypeptide(L)' 'MVVVVPIHDIKEHSEGSTICECEPKVEYVNGNMIITHSAFDGRQYEEQIEELLEEK' A
#
# COMPACT_ATOMS: atom_id res chain seq x y z
N MET A 1 -5.02 -13.23 8.99
CA MET A 1 -4.16 -12.45 8.07
C MET A 1 -5.07 -11.75 7.10
N VAL A 2 -4.90 -10.43 6.96
CA VAL A 2 -5.68 -9.59 6.05
C VAL A 2 -4.69 -8.94 5.08
N VAL A 3 -5.03 -8.96 3.79
CA VAL A 3 -4.22 -8.34 2.74
C VAL A 3 -5.11 -7.31 2.05
N VAL A 4 -4.61 -6.08 1.94
CA VAL A 4 -5.30 -4.97 1.27
C VAL A 4 -4.50 -4.62 0.02
N VAL A 5 -5.16 -4.64 -1.12
CA VAL A 5 -4.58 -4.32 -2.44
C VAL A 5 -5.40 -3.24 -3.15
N PRO A 6 -4.76 -2.39 -3.97
CA PRO A 6 -5.46 -1.37 -4.76
C PRO A 6 -6.40 -2.00 -5.79
N ILE A 7 -7.62 -1.45 -5.89
CA ILE A 7 -8.59 -1.85 -6.90
C ILE A 7 -8.25 -1.05 -8.18
N HIS A 8 -7.89 -1.75 -9.25
CA HIS A 8 -7.38 -1.20 -10.54
C HIS A 8 -5.92 -0.74 -10.53
N ASP A 9 -5.03 -1.55 -9.96
CA ASP A 9 -3.60 -1.33 -10.15
C ASP A 9 -3.15 -1.71 -11.58
N ILE A 10 -2.04 -1.13 -12.04
CA ILE A 10 -1.46 -1.38 -13.37
C ILE A 10 -0.68 -2.70 -13.45
N LYS A 11 -0.37 -3.30 -12.29
CA LYS A 11 0.37 -4.55 -12.16
C LYS A 11 -0.16 -5.35 -10.96
N GLU A 12 -0.12 -6.67 -11.07
CA GLU A 12 -0.52 -7.57 -9.99
C GLU A 12 0.47 -7.53 -8.81
N HIS A 13 -0.07 -7.72 -7.60
CA HIS A 13 0.70 -7.82 -6.37
C HIS A 13 0.99 -9.28 -6.03
N SER A 14 2.09 -9.53 -5.33
CA SER A 14 2.34 -10.83 -4.69
C SER A 14 1.47 -10.96 -3.45
N GLU A 15 0.18 -11.22 -3.65
CA GLU A 15 -0.83 -11.26 -2.60
C GLU A 15 -0.43 -12.27 -1.52
N GLY A 16 -0.25 -11.79 -0.29
CA GLY A 16 0.18 -12.59 0.85
C GLY A 16 1.68 -12.67 1.10
N SER A 17 2.49 -11.96 0.31
CA SER A 17 3.93 -11.79 0.52
C SER A 17 4.24 -10.38 1.01
N THR A 18 5.18 -10.27 1.95
CA THR A 18 5.79 -8.98 2.30
C THR A 18 6.89 -8.60 1.30
N ILE A 19 7.25 -9.51 0.40
CA ILE A 19 8.24 -9.31 -0.66
C ILE A 19 7.48 -8.96 -1.93
N CYS A 20 7.28 -7.67 -2.14
CA CYS A 20 6.67 -7.08 -3.32
C CYS A 20 7.40 -5.78 -3.66
N GLU A 21 7.47 -5.43 -4.95
CA GLU A 21 8.15 -4.21 -5.44
C GLU A 21 7.52 -2.92 -4.91
N CYS A 22 6.26 -2.97 -4.47
CA CYS A 22 5.55 -1.82 -3.90
C CYS A 22 5.93 -1.53 -2.44
N GLU A 23 6.87 -2.30 -1.86
CA GLU A 23 7.31 -2.20 -0.46
C GLU A 23 6.12 -2.16 0.53
N PRO A 24 5.34 -3.24 0.62
CA PRO A 24 4.08 -3.24 1.37
C PRO A 24 4.31 -3.00 2.86
N LYS A 25 3.41 -2.23 3.48
CA LYS A 25 3.42 -1.96 4.91
C LYS A 25 2.84 -3.14 5.68
N VAL A 26 3.49 -3.53 6.77
CA VAL A 26 3.06 -4.64 7.63
C VAL A 26 2.75 -4.13 9.03
N GLU A 27 1.53 -4.38 9.50
CA GLU A 27 1.06 -3.97 10.83
C GLU A 27 0.40 -5.13 11.57
N TYR A 28 0.53 -5.16 12.90
CA TYR A 28 -0.09 -6.16 13.76
C TYR A 28 -1.15 -5.49 14.64
N VAL A 29 -2.43 -5.82 14.40
CA VAL A 29 -3.57 -5.23 15.11
C VAL A 29 -4.38 -6.34 15.76
N ASN A 30 -4.53 -6.32 17.08
CA ASN A 30 -5.24 -7.35 17.86
C ASN A 30 -4.79 -8.79 17.55
N GLY A 31 -3.49 -8.99 17.32
CA GLY A 31 -2.92 -10.29 16.95
C GLY A 31 -3.13 -10.70 15.49
N ASN A 32 -3.79 -9.87 14.67
CA ASN A 32 -3.92 -10.07 13.24
C ASN A 32 -2.83 -9.32 12.48
N MET A 33 -2.17 -10.00 11.55
CA MET A 33 -1.26 -9.39 10.59
C MET A 33 -2.04 -8.78 9.42
N ILE A 34 -1.83 -7.50 9.18
CA ILE A 34 -2.38 -6.72 8.07
C ILE A 34 -1.22 -6.35 7.15
N ILE A 35 -1.31 -6.73 5.87
CA ILE A 35 -0.37 -6.32 4.83
C ILE A 35 -1.10 -5.35 3.90
N THR A 36 -0.59 -4.14 3.74
CA THR A 36 -1.15 -3.11 2.88
C THR A 36 -0.19 -2.84 1.71
N HIS A 37 -0.66 -3.09 0.50
CA HIS A 37 0.09 -2.82 -0.73
C HIS A 37 -0.24 -1.42 -1.27
N SER A 38 0.79 -0.68 -1.68
CA SER A 38 0.64 0.59 -2.40
C SER A 38 0.44 0.36 -3.89
N ALA A 39 -0.19 1.33 -4.58
CA ALA A 39 -0.40 1.25 -6.02
C ALA A 39 0.89 1.42 -6.83
N PHE A 40 1.05 0.67 -7.92
CA PHE A 40 2.19 0.80 -8.83
C PHE A 40 2.06 1.94 -9.84
N ASP A 41 0.87 2.49 -9.99
CA ASP A 41 0.56 3.52 -10.98
C ASP A 41 0.98 4.95 -10.61
N GLY A 42 1.64 5.11 -9.46
CA GLY A 42 2.18 6.39 -9.03
C GLY A 42 1.17 7.32 -8.37
N ARG A 43 -0.10 6.90 -8.19
CA ARG A 43 -1.09 7.66 -7.39
C ARG A 43 -0.63 7.93 -5.97
N GLN A 44 0.23 7.07 -5.42
CA GLN A 44 0.87 7.30 -4.12
C GLN A 44 1.71 8.59 -4.08
N TYR A 45 2.34 8.99 -5.19
CA TYR A 45 3.07 10.25 -5.26
C TYR A 45 2.13 11.45 -5.31
N GLU A 46 0.97 11.32 -5.95
CA GLU A 46 -0.05 12.37 -5.96
C GLU A 46 -0.59 12.59 -4.54
N GLU A 47 -0.93 11.53 -3.82
CA GLU A 47 -1.36 11.58 -2.41
C GLU A 47 -0.31 12.26 -1.51
N GLN A 48 0.98 11.88 -1.66
CA GLN A 48 2.07 12.50 -0.88
C GLN A 48 2.26 13.98 -1.21
N ILE A 49 2.09 14.38 -2.47
CA ILE A 49 2.16 15.79 -2.87
C ILE A 49 0.99 16.57 -2.28
N GLU A 50 -0.22 16.02 -2.29
CA GLU A 50 -1.39 16.63 -1.67
C GLU A 50 -1.20 16.82 -0.16
N GLU A 51 -0.74 15.79 0.56
CA GLU A 51 -0.44 15.89 2.00
C GLU A 51 0.60 17.00 2.29
N LEU A 52 1.67 17.09 1.49
CA LEU A 52 2.69 18.14 1.62
C LEU A 52 2.18 19.55 1.30
N LEU A 53 1.17 19.66 0.42
CA LEU A 53 0.55 20.93 0.06
C LEU A 53 -0.49 21.37 1.10
N GLU A 54 -1.19 20.44 1.74
CA GLU A 54 -2.17 20.73 2.80
C GLU A 54 -1.51 21.09 4.15
N GLU A 55 -0.27 20.66 4.40
CA GLU A 55 0.50 21.05 5.59
C GLU A 55 1.08 22.50 5.55
N LYS A 56 0.63 23.36 4.62
CA LYS A 56 1.16 24.72 4.39
C LYS A 56 0.13 25.83 4.61
#